data_AF-A0A559RZT0-F1
#
_entry.id   AF-A0A559RZT0-F1
#
_cell.length_a   1.000
_cell.length_b   1.000
_cell.length_c   1.000
_cell.angle_alpha   90.00
_cell.angle_beta   90.00
_cell.angle_gamma   90.00
#
_symmetry.space_group_name_H-M   'P 1'
#
loop_
_entity.id
_entity.type
_entity.pdbx_description
1 polymer ?
#
loop_
_entity_poly.entity_id
_entity_poly.type
_entity_poly.pdbx_seq_one_letter_code
_entity_poly.pdbx_strand_id
1 'polypeptide(L)'
;MAVRELHIDINKAMSICIRNGVKVSAVPVGKLFAVEVEKENSEPKRYDALVSSKGVAAAVRKTYIAWSKAILKEQENGNSTNG
;
A
#
# COMPACT_ATOMS: atom_id res chain seq x y z
N MET A 1 -7.64 22.41 -3.80
CA MET A 1 -7.56 21.46 -4.94
C MET A 1 -8.47 20.28 -4.65
N ALA A 2 -9.39 19.97 -5.57
CA ALA A 2 -10.28 18.83 -5.42
C ALA A 2 -9.47 17.54 -5.60
N VAL A 3 -9.32 16.75 -4.53
CA VAL A 3 -8.70 15.42 -4.57
C VAL A 3 -9.60 14.55 -5.43
N ARG A 4 -9.30 14.43 -6.72
CA ARG A 4 -10.00 13.47 -7.58
C ARG A 4 -9.64 12.09 -7.03
N GLU A 5 -10.64 11.35 -6.58
CA GLU A 5 -10.43 9.94 -6.28
C GLU A 5 -9.96 9.25 -7.55
N LEU A 6 -8.65 9.02 -7.61
CA LEU A 6 -8.07 8.16 -8.63
C LEU A 6 -8.59 6.75 -8.37
N HIS A 7 -9.57 6.35 -9.19
CA HIS A 7 -9.89 4.94 -9.37
C HIS A 7 -8.65 4.27 -9.96
N ILE A 8 -7.88 3.64 -9.08
CA ILE A 8 -6.65 2.93 -9.43
C ILE A 8 -6.92 1.44 -9.44
N ASP A 9 -6.61 0.80 -10.57
CA ASP A 9 -6.58 -0.65 -10.66
C ASP A 9 -5.45 -1.23 -9.79
N ILE A 10 -5.65 -2.45 -9.29
CA ILE A 10 -4.68 -3.10 -8.41
C ILE A 10 -3.31 -3.30 -9.07
N ASN A 11 -3.24 -3.61 -10.37
CA ASN A 11 -1.95 -3.77 -11.06
C ASN A 11 -1.19 -2.44 -11.11
N LYS A 12 -1.90 -1.33 -11.32
CA LYS A 12 -1.31 0.01 -11.28
C LYS A 12 -0.85 0.36 -9.87
N ALA A 13 -1.66 0.04 -8.85
CA ALA A 13 -1.30 0.27 -7.45
C ALA A 13 -0.02 -0.50 -7.06
N MET A 14 0.04 -1.79 -7.40
CA MET A 14 1.23 -2.64 -7.20
C MET A 14 2.45 -2.08 -7.93
N SER A 15 2.32 -1.71 -9.19
CA SER A 15 3.42 -1.14 -9.98
C SER A 15 3.97 0.16 -9.36
N ILE A 16 3.10 1.04 -8.84
CA ILE A 16 3.52 2.25 -8.13
C ILE A 16 4.28 1.89 -6.86
N CYS A 17 3.73 0.98 -6.04
CA CYS A 17 4.38 0.55 -4.79
C CYS A 17 5.77 -0.05 -5.06
N ILE A 18 5.89 -0.99 -6.01
CA ILE A 18 7.17 -1.63 -6.37
C ILE A 18 8.21 -0.60 -6.81
N ARG A 19 7.83 0.36 -7.67
CA ARG A 19 8.74 1.43 -8.11
C ARG A 19 9.20 2.36 -7.00
N ASN A 20 8.47 2.43 -5.89
CA ASN A 20 8.82 3.22 -4.71
C ASN A 20 9.41 2.34 -3.59
N GLY A 21 9.84 1.12 -3.91
CA GLY A 21 10.45 0.18 -2.97
C GLY A 21 9.47 -0.40 -1.95
N VAL A 22 8.15 -0.28 -2.16
CA VAL A 22 7.11 -0.76 -1.24
C VAL A 22 6.62 -2.14 -1.67
N LYS A 23 6.79 -3.14 -0.80
CA LYS A 23 6.26 -4.51 -0.95
C LYS A 23 5.20 -4.77 0.10
N VAL A 24 4.10 -5.41 -0.30
CA VAL A 24 3.02 -5.82 0.62
C VAL A 24 2.88 -7.33 0.56
N SER A 25 2.91 -7.98 1.73
CA SER A 25 2.80 -9.42 1.87
C SER A 25 1.83 -9.79 3.00
N ALA A 26 1.36 -11.03 2.98
CA ALA A 26 0.56 -11.59 4.07
C ALA A 26 1.43 -12.57 4.87
N VAL A 27 1.43 -12.44 6.18
CA VAL A 27 2.25 -13.25 7.08
C VAL A 27 1.37 -13.99 8.08
N PRO A 28 1.54 -15.31 8.26
CA PRO A 28 0.71 -16.08 9.16
C PRO A 28 0.93 -15.64 10.62
N VAL A 29 -0.16 -15.49 11.35
CA VAL A 29 -0.21 -15.20 12.80
C VAL A 29 -1.20 -16.17 13.44
N GLY A 30 -0.69 -17.31 13.89
CA GLY A 30 -1.51 -18.42 14.40
C GLY A 30 -2.45 -18.97 13.32
N LYS A 31 -3.76 -18.83 13.55
CA LYS A 31 -4.81 -19.24 12.57
C LYS A 31 -5.24 -18.11 11.62
N LEU A 32 -4.69 -16.92 11.79
CA LEU A 32 -5.00 -15.73 11.00
C LEU A 32 -3.76 -15.27 10.22
N PHE A 33 -3.89 -14.17 9.50
CA PHE A 33 -2.83 -13.51 8.75
C PHE A 33 -2.75 -12.04 9.14
N ALA A 34 -1.54 -11.50 9.25
CA ALA A 34 -1.29 -10.08 9.25
C ALA A 34 -0.91 -9.61 7.84
N VAL A 35 -1.09 -8.32 7.55
CA VAL A 35 -0.53 -7.68 6.36
C VAL A 35 0.73 -6.95 6.77
N GLU A 36 1.84 -7.23 6.10
CA GLU A 36 3.11 -6.57 6.30
C GLU A 36 3.45 -5.71 5.09
N VAL A 37 4.05 -4.55 5.38
CA VAL A 37 4.55 -3.63 4.36
C VAL A 37 6.03 -3.36 4.62
N GLU A 38 6.84 -3.65 3.63
CA GLU A 38 8.28 -3.44 3.62
C GLU A 38 8.59 -2.30 2.65
N LYS A 39 9.32 -1.29 3.11
CA LYS A 39 9.94 -0.29 2.23
C LYS A 39 11.42 -0.62 2.13
N GLU A 40 12.04 -0.41 0.97
CA GLU A 40 13.46 -0.74 0.75
C GLU A 40 14.35 -0.24 1.91
N ASN A 41 15.15 -1.14 2.47
CA ASN A 41 16.04 -0.91 3.62
C ASN A 41 15.34 -0.42 4.91
N SER A 42 14.04 -0.67 5.05
CA SER A 42 13.24 -0.33 6.24
C SER A 42 12.75 -1.59 6.95
N GLU A 43 12.53 -1.52 8.26
CA GLU A 43 11.89 -2.61 8.98
C GLU A 43 10.46 -2.83 8.48
N PRO A 44 10.03 -4.09 8.26
CA PRO A 44 8.66 -4.40 7.87
C PRO A 44 7.67 -3.87 8.91
N LYS A 45 6.70 -3.07 8.47
CA LYS A 45 5.61 -2.61 9.32
C LYS A 45 4.43 -3.57 9.21
N ARG A 46 4.05 -4.18 10.32
CA ARG A 46 2.86 -5.01 10.42
C ARG A 46 1.62 -4.15 10.70
N TYR A 47 0.52 -4.45 10.03
CA TYR A 47 -0.78 -3.84 10.32
C TYR A 47 -1.49 -4.61 11.45
N ASP A 48 -2.09 -3.86 12.39
CA ASP A 48 -2.70 -4.43 13.60
C ASP A 48 -3.96 -5.28 13.33
N ALA A 49 -4.62 -5.04 12.20
CA ALA A 49 -5.82 -5.79 11.82
C ALA A 49 -5.45 -7.16 11.24
N LEU A 50 -5.63 -8.21 12.02
CA LEU A 50 -5.54 -9.59 11.55
C LEU A 50 -6.73 -9.92 10.64
N VAL A 51 -6.45 -10.69 9.59
CA VAL A 51 -7.44 -11.14 8.60
C VAL A 51 -7.46 -12.66 8.49
N SER A 52 -8.63 -13.23 8.15
CA SER A 52 -8.74 -14.66 7.85
C SER A 52 -8.13 -14.96 6.48
N SER A 53 -7.83 -16.23 6.21
CA SER A 53 -7.30 -16.70 4.91
C SER A 53 -8.14 -16.23 3.72
N LYS A 54 -9.47 -16.25 3.85
CA LYS A 54 -10.41 -15.78 2.82
C LYS A 54 -10.35 -14.27 2.58
N GLY A 55 -9.91 -13.50 3.58
CA GLY A 55 -9.81 -12.03 3.52
C GLY A 55 -8.46 -11.50 3.06
N VAL A 56 -7.43 -12.35 2.98
CA VAL A 56 -6.03 -11.93 2.69
C VAL A 56 -5.92 -11.16 1.38
N ALA A 57 -6.41 -11.73 0.28
CA ALA A 57 -6.29 -11.09 -1.04
C ALA A 57 -6.97 -9.71 -1.09
N ALA A 58 -8.14 -9.58 -0.45
CA ALA A 58 -8.85 -8.31 -0.36
C ALA A 58 -8.11 -7.29 0.50
N ALA A 59 -7.51 -7.72 1.62
CA ALA A 59 -6.73 -6.85 2.51
C ALA A 59 -5.44 -6.35 1.83
N VAL A 60 -4.71 -7.26 1.17
CA VAL A 60 -3.51 -6.92 0.38
C VAL A 60 -3.87 -5.95 -0.74
N ARG A 61 -4.96 -6.21 -1.50
CA ARG A 61 -5.46 -5.30 -2.54
C ARG A 61 -5.74 -3.90 -2.01
N LYS A 62 -6.47 -3.79 -0.89
CA LYS A 62 -6.78 -2.51 -0.25
C LYS A 62 -5.52 -1.77 0.21
N THR A 63 -4.54 -2.50 0.73
CA THR A 63 -3.28 -1.94 1.22
C THR A 63 -2.45 -1.35 0.08
N TYR A 64 -2.28 -2.07 -1.04
CA TYR A 64 -1.62 -1.54 -2.23
C TYR A 64 -2.31 -0.28 -2.75
N ILE A 65 -3.64 -0.28 -2.85
CA ILE A 65 -4.41 0.89 -3.29
C ILE A 65 -4.19 2.08 -2.36
N ALA A 66 -4.27 1.87 -1.03
CA ALA A 66 -4.07 2.95 -0.06
C ALA A 66 -2.65 3.54 -0.13
N TRP A 67 -1.62 2.69 -0.20
CA TRP A 67 -0.23 3.13 -0.30
C TRP A 67 0.06 3.86 -1.61
N SER A 68 -0.45 3.36 -2.74
CA SER A 68 -0.27 4.03 -4.03
C SER A 68 -0.90 5.43 -4.06
N LYS A 69 -2.07 5.63 -3.45
CA LYS A 69 -2.70 6.95 -3.30
C LYS A 69 -1.85 7.89 -2.44
N ALA A 70 -1.25 7.39 -1.36
CA ALA A 70 -0.36 8.20 -0.50
C ALA A 70 0.89 8.68 -1.27
N ILE A 71 1.56 7.77 -1.99
CA ILE A 71 2.74 8.09 -2.80
C ILE A 71 2.41 9.13 -3.88
N LEU A 72 1.30 8.98 -4.60
CA LEU A 72 0.89 9.93 -5.64
C LEU A 72 0.64 11.33 -5.05
N LYS A 73 0.01 11.40 -3.87
CA LYS A 73 -0.21 12.67 -3.17
C LYS A 73 1.10 13.35 -2.78
N GLU A 74 2.10 12.58 -2.31
CA GLU A 74 3.44 13.12 -2.02
C GLU A 74 4.10 13.70 -3.27
N GLN A 75 3.99 13.01 -4.42
CA GLN A 75 4.52 13.50 -5.70
C GLN A 75 3.85 14.78 -6.18
N GLU A 76 2.52 14.87 -6.10
CA GLU A 76 1.76 16.08 -6.46
C GLU A 76 2.13 17.29 -5.59
N ASN A 77 2.29 17.05 -4.28
CA ASN A 77 2.70 18.09 -3.34
C ASN A 77 4.14 18.56 -3.57
N GLY A 78 5.08 17.62 -3.77
CA GLY A 78 6.48 17.95 -4.04
C GLY A 78 6.68 18.74 -5.34
N ASN A 79 5.82 18.51 -6.33
CA ASN A 79 5.84 19.24 -7.60
C ASN A 79 5.24 20.66 -7.49
N SER A 80 4.44 20.93 -6.44
CA SER A 80 3.78 22.22 -6.22
C SER A 80 4.62 23.21 -5.38
N THR A 81 5.69 22.75 -4.74
CA THR A 81 6.59 23.57 -3.88
C THR A 81 7.82 24.13 -4.59
N ASN A 82 8.02 23.82 -5.87
CA ASN A 82 9.13 24.36 -6.70
C ASN A 82 8.66 25.37 -7.77
N GLY A 83 7.51 26.04 -7.54
CA GLY A 83 6.95 27.05 -8.45
C GLY A 83 6.98 28.45 -7.84
#